data_AF-A0A7S3STQ5-F1
#
_entry.id   AF-A0A7S3STQ5-F1
#
_cell.length_a   1.000
_cell.length_b   1.000
_cell.length_c   1.000
_cell.angle_alpha   90.00
_cell.angle_beta   90.00
_cell.angle_gamma   90.00
#
_symmetry.space_group_name_H-M   'P 1'
#
loop_
_entity.id
_entity.type
_entity.pdbx_description
1 polymer ?
#
loop_
_entity_poly.entity_id
_entity_poly.type
_entity_poly.pdbx_seq_one_letter_code
_entity_poly.pdbx_strand_id
1 'polypeptide(L)'
;EGWLQVSYDPLLGVRRSQLYAARLDVRVFRTASECIAAAKADGRQLWVTDLSQEAAPLCAHAAGEPALPRLAVVVGSEGAGVSKTMLAAADRRVFLPMCGFTESLNVSVAAALVLQRLLDRRDASGAPFGALPAAEAAALRARWYADLARSEEQLQLFLELATRGGAEPYLDTRRPEAFREEQRAGGKRTAARRRAFEGEAGGEQGP
;
A
#
# COMPACT_ATOMS: atom_id res chain seq x y z
N GLU A 1 -1.13 27.83 2.43
CA GLU A 1 0.24 27.32 2.65
C GLU A 1 0.53 26.29 1.56
N GLY A 2 1.59 26.53 0.79
CA GLY A 2 1.81 25.90 -0.52
C GLY A 2 2.29 24.46 -0.42
N TRP A 3 1.45 23.54 -0.90
CA TRP A 3 1.82 22.14 -1.14
C TRP A 3 2.80 22.07 -2.31
N LEU A 4 3.92 21.37 -2.13
CA LEU A 4 4.65 20.83 -3.27
C LEU A 4 3.82 19.65 -3.79
N GLN A 5 2.94 19.89 -4.76
CA GLN A 5 2.49 18.81 -5.63
C GLN A 5 3.72 18.31 -6.39
N VAL A 6 4.29 17.20 -5.94
CA VAL A 6 5.26 16.48 -6.73
C VAL A 6 4.49 15.89 -7.91
N SER A 7 4.59 16.52 -9.08
CA SER A 7 4.15 15.89 -10.32
C SER A 7 5.07 14.71 -10.59
N TYR A 8 4.58 13.51 -10.33
CA TYR A 8 5.28 12.28 -10.67
C TYR A 8 5.38 12.19 -12.20
N ASP A 9 6.61 12.11 -12.72
CA ASP A 9 6.88 12.08 -14.16
C ASP A 9 6.24 10.83 -14.82
N PRO A 10 5.30 11.01 -15.76
CA PRO A 10 4.70 9.91 -16.51
C PRO A 10 5.70 9.12 -17.37
N LEU A 11 6.91 9.63 -17.59
CA LEU A 11 7.93 9.01 -18.44
C LEU A 11 8.70 7.86 -17.76
N LEU A 12 8.53 7.66 -16.44
CA LEU A 12 8.91 6.41 -15.79
C LEU A 12 7.86 5.36 -16.17
N GLY A 13 8.08 4.62 -17.25
CA GLY A 13 7.15 3.67 -17.89
C GLY A 13 6.12 2.98 -16.99
N VAL A 14 4.88 2.95 -17.46
CA VAL A 14 3.68 2.48 -16.74
C VAL A 14 3.86 1.07 -16.16
N ARG A 15 4.29 1.00 -14.89
CA ARG A 15 4.32 -0.22 -14.08
C ARG A 15 3.09 -0.22 -13.17
N ARG A 16 2.53 -1.40 -12.90
CA ARG A 16 1.35 -1.61 -12.04
C ARG A 16 1.39 -0.86 -10.70
N SER A 17 2.58 -0.56 -10.17
CA SER A 17 2.80 0.26 -8.98
C SER A 17 2.18 1.67 -9.06
N GLN A 18 2.11 2.28 -10.25
CA GLN A 18 1.55 3.64 -10.44
C GLN A 18 0.05 3.71 -10.17
N LEU A 19 -0.70 2.67 -10.52
CA LEU A 19 -2.14 2.61 -10.28
C LEU A 19 -2.47 2.58 -8.78
N TYR A 20 -1.61 1.92 -7.99
CA TYR A 20 -1.78 1.86 -6.54
C TYR A 20 -1.26 3.13 -5.86
N ALA A 21 -0.12 3.67 -6.31
CA ALA A 21 0.43 4.93 -5.79
C ALA A 21 -0.52 6.11 -6.00
N ALA A 22 -1.28 6.15 -7.11
CA ALA A 22 -2.29 7.18 -7.37
C ALA A 22 -3.44 7.22 -6.35
N ARG A 23 -3.54 6.22 -5.47
CA ARG A 23 -4.55 6.13 -4.41
C ARG A 23 -3.94 6.29 -3.01
N LEU A 24 -2.66 6.67 -2.93
CA LEU A 24 -1.95 6.97 -1.69
C LEU A 24 -1.55 8.43 -1.67
N ASP A 25 -1.73 9.09 -0.53
CA ASP A 25 -1.15 10.41 -0.31
C ASP A 25 0.32 10.24 0.10
N VAL A 26 1.23 10.67 -0.77
CA VAL A 26 2.69 10.57 -0.54
C VAL A 26 3.24 11.92 -0.13
N ARG A 27 3.85 11.98 1.06
CA ARG A 27 4.53 13.17 1.60
C ARG A 27 6.01 12.88 1.74
N VAL A 28 6.86 13.74 1.18
CA VAL A 28 8.31 13.65 1.27
C VAL A 28 8.82 14.78 2.17
N PHE A 29 9.69 14.43 3.11
CA PHE A 29 10.31 15.37 4.05
C PHE A 29 11.80 15.42 3.80
N ARG A 30 12.43 16.58 4.05
CA ARG A 30 13.88 16.73 3.84
C ARG A 30 14.68 16.07 4.95
N THR A 31 14.12 16.02 6.15
CA THR A 31 14.78 15.46 7.34
C THR A 31 13.86 14.51 8.11
N ALA A 32 14.47 13.60 8.87
CA ALA A 32 13.74 12.73 9.79
C ALA A 32 12.96 13.55 10.84
N SER A 33 13.56 14.63 11.34
CA SER A 33 12.93 15.50 12.35
C SER A 33 11.66 16.18 11.85
N GLU A 34 11.64 16.65 10.60
CA GLU A 34 10.43 17.19 9.96
C GLU A 34 9.32 16.14 9.86
N CYS A 35 9.67 14.93 9.42
CA CYS A 35 8.72 13.82 9.31
C CYS A 35 8.13 13.45 10.68
N ILE A 36 8.98 13.37 11.71
CA ILE A 36 8.59 13.10 13.10
C ILE A 36 7.64 14.18 13.61
N ALA A 37 7.98 15.47 13.38
CA ALA A 37 7.14 16.58 13.80
C ALA A 37 5.76 16.54 13.12
N ALA A 38 5.71 16.26 11.81
CA ALA A 38 4.48 16.13 11.07
C ALA A 38 3.62 14.95 11.58
N ALA A 39 4.23 13.79 11.83
CA ALA A 39 3.51 12.64 12.37
C ALA A 39 2.91 12.91 13.75
N LYS A 40 3.65 13.60 14.62
CA LYS A 40 3.19 14.02 15.96
C LYS A 40 2.08 15.07 15.87
N ALA A 41 2.19 16.04 14.97
CA ALA A 41 1.14 17.03 14.72
C ALA A 41 -0.17 16.38 14.24
N ASP A 42 -0.07 15.31 13.44
CA ASP A 42 -1.21 14.48 13.04
C ASP A 42 -1.74 13.59 14.20
N GLY A 43 -1.17 13.67 15.41
CA GLY A 43 -1.56 12.86 16.56
C GLY A 43 -1.23 11.38 16.41
N ARG A 44 -0.21 11.04 15.62
CA ARG A 44 0.20 9.65 15.39
C ARG A 44 1.23 9.18 16.40
N GLN A 45 1.08 7.94 16.88
CA GLN A 45 2.16 7.24 17.57
C GLN A 45 3.13 6.62 16.58
N LEU A 46 4.42 6.74 16.86
CA LEU A 46 5.53 6.21 16.07
C LEU A 46 5.90 4.81 16.57
N TRP A 47 5.53 3.77 15.81
CA TRP A 47 6.05 2.42 16.02
C TRP A 47 7.18 2.15 15.04
N VAL A 48 8.38 1.96 15.59
CA VAL A 48 9.61 1.88 14.80
C VAL A 48 10.10 0.44 14.76
N THR A 49 10.39 -0.08 13.56
CA THR A 49 11.01 -1.41 13.42
C THR A 49 12.46 -1.36 13.89
N ASP A 50 12.83 -2.24 14.81
CA ASP A 50 14.17 -2.30 15.39
C ASP A 50 14.56 -3.77 15.62
N LEU A 51 15.82 -4.13 15.44
CA LEU A 51 16.36 -5.47 15.70
C LEU A 51 17.09 -5.55 17.05
N SER A 52 17.16 -4.44 17.79
CA SER A 52 17.73 -4.42 19.13
C SER A 52 16.90 -5.23 20.14
N GLN A 53 17.53 -5.58 21.25
CA GLN A 53 16.88 -6.30 22.37
C GLN A 53 15.83 -5.45 23.10
N GLU A 54 15.72 -4.16 22.80
CA GLU A 54 14.71 -3.25 23.34
C GLU A 54 13.36 -3.37 22.61
N ALA A 55 13.34 -4.02 21.43
CA ALA A 55 12.16 -4.12 20.60
C ALA A 55 11.18 -5.19 21.10
N ALA A 56 9.91 -4.84 21.14
CA ALA A 56 8.84 -5.79 21.47
C ALA A 56 8.47 -6.66 20.25
N PRO A 57 8.17 -7.95 20.43
CA PRO A 57 7.76 -8.79 19.32
C PRO A 57 6.39 -8.37 18.79
N LEU A 58 6.27 -8.19 17.48
CA LEU A 58 4.99 -7.99 16.80
C LEU A 58 4.48 -9.34 16.31
N CYS A 59 3.66 -10.05 17.09
CA CYS A 59 3.19 -11.40 16.75
C CYS A 59 1.95 -11.39 15.84
N ALA A 60 1.74 -12.48 15.08
CA ALA A 60 0.65 -12.58 14.10
C ALA A 60 -0.76 -12.70 14.73
N HIS A 61 -0.86 -13.18 15.98
CA HIS A 61 -2.14 -13.46 16.64
C HIS A 61 -2.16 -12.91 18.07
N ALA A 62 -1.92 -11.62 18.21
CA ALA A 62 -2.01 -10.94 19.50
C ALA A 62 -3.48 -10.69 19.90
N ALA A 63 -4.22 -11.77 20.17
CA ALA A 63 -5.58 -11.69 20.68
C ALA A 63 -5.56 -11.00 22.06
N GLY A 64 -6.44 -10.02 22.26
CA GLY A 64 -6.56 -9.31 23.53
C GLY A 64 -5.58 -8.15 23.73
N GLU A 65 -4.78 -7.78 22.72
CA GLU A 65 -4.07 -6.50 22.77
C GLU A 65 -5.05 -5.32 22.56
N PRO A 66 -4.78 -4.14 23.17
CA PRO A 66 -5.64 -2.97 23.02
C PRO A 66 -5.74 -2.51 21.56
N ALA A 67 -6.81 -1.77 21.28
CA ALA A 67 -7.02 -1.13 19.99
C ALA A 67 -5.78 -0.31 19.57
N LEU A 68 -5.45 -0.37 18.29
CA LEU A 68 -4.32 0.38 17.76
C LEU A 68 -4.61 1.89 17.82
N PRO A 69 -3.63 2.71 18.24
CA PRO A 69 -3.76 4.16 18.15
C PRO A 69 -3.74 4.61 16.68
N ARG A 70 -3.93 5.91 16.43
CA ARG A 70 -3.58 6.48 15.13
C ARG A 70 -2.08 6.27 14.91
N LEU A 71 -1.72 5.36 14.01
CA LEU A 71 -0.37 4.83 13.96
C LEU A 71 0.44 5.37 12.77
N ALA A 72 1.73 5.57 13.00
CA ALA A 72 2.76 5.72 11.99
C ALA A 72 3.79 4.61 12.21
N VAL A 73 3.87 3.68 11.25
CA VAL A 73 4.87 2.63 11.25
C VAL A 73 6.11 3.14 10.54
N VAL A 74 7.27 2.96 11.15
CA VAL A 74 8.54 3.34 10.55
C VAL A 74 9.37 2.11 10.24
N VAL A 75 9.76 2.00 8.97
CA VAL A 75 10.68 0.98 8.46
C VAL A 75 11.98 1.65 8.04
N GLY A 76 13.09 0.95 8.28
CA GLY A 76 14.44 1.43 7.99
C GLY A 76 14.81 1.37 6.51
N SER A 77 15.97 1.93 6.16
CA SER A 77 16.57 1.71 4.84
C SER A 77 17.26 0.35 4.77
N GLU A 78 17.46 -0.17 3.56
CA GLU A 78 18.26 -1.38 3.36
C GLU A 78 19.69 -1.21 3.92
N GLY A 79 20.18 -2.25 4.62
CA GLY A 79 21.49 -2.26 5.26
C GLY A 79 21.55 -1.46 6.57
N ALA A 80 21.35 -0.14 6.50
CA ALA A 80 21.55 0.76 7.66
C ALA A 80 20.42 0.71 8.70
N GLY A 81 19.26 0.15 8.36
CA GLY A 81 18.12 0.09 9.27
C GLY A 81 17.51 1.47 9.54
N VAL A 82 16.95 1.66 10.74
CA VAL A 82 16.33 2.93 11.14
C VAL A 82 17.36 3.86 11.79
N SER A 83 17.28 5.16 11.47
CA SER A 83 18.19 6.16 12.05
C SER A 83 18.03 6.30 13.57
N LYS A 84 19.11 6.68 14.26
CA LYS A 84 19.10 6.97 15.70
C LYS A 84 18.06 8.03 16.08
N THR A 85 17.90 9.06 15.25
CA THR A 85 16.90 10.13 15.45
C THR A 85 15.49 9.57 15.52
N MET A 86 15.16 8.62 14.65
CA MET A 86 13.84 8.00 14.60
C MET A 86 13.65 6.99 15.74
N LEU A 87 14.68 6.21 16.08
CA LEU A 87 14.66 5.30 17.24
C LEU A 87 14.47 6.04 18.57
N ALA A 88 15.07 7.23 18.70
CA ALA A 88 14.93 8.09 19.88
C ALA A 88 13.53 8.73 19.99
N ALA A 89 12.84 8.91 18.85
CA ALA A 89 11.48 9.44 18.81
C ALA A 89 10.39 8.37 18.89
N ALA A 90 10.77 7.08 18.93
CA ALA A 90 9.84 5.97 18.91
C ALA A 90 8.99 5.93 20.19
N ASP A 91 7.66 5.88 20.03
CA ASP A 91 6.75 5.58 21.14
C ASP A 91 6.79 4.08 21.48
N ARG A 92 7.02 3.25 20.47
CA ARG A 92 7.25 1.81 20.63
C ARG A 92 8.27 1.32 19.62
N ARG A 93 9.17 0.43 20.03
CA ARG A 93 10.03 -0.32 19.12
C ARG A 93 9.49 -1.72 18.94
N VAL A 94 9.43 -2.19 17.71
CA VAL A 94 8.85 -3.49 17.37
C VAL A 94 9.77 -4.28 16.44
N PHE A 95 9.74 -5.60 16.53
CA PHE A 95 10.43 -6.46 15.59
C PHE A 95 9.52 -7.59 15.11
N LEU A 96 9.83 -8.14 13.94
CA LEU A 96 9.19 -9.36 13.48
C LEU A 96 9.98 -10.55 14.03
N PRO A 97 9.41 -11.43 14.86
CA PRO A 97 10.11 -12.65 15.24
C PRO A 97 10.47 -13.47 14.00
N MET A 98 11.72 -13.89 13.93
CA MET A 98 12.27 -14.69 12.85
C MET A 98 12.99 -15.90 13.42
N CYS A 99 13.01 -16.98 12.65
CA CYS A 99 13.80 -18.17 12.94
C CYS A 99 14.76 -18.42 11.76
N GLY A 100 16.01 -18.76 12.06
CA GLY A 100 17.01 -19.10 11.03
C GLY A 100 18.26 -18.24 11.11
N PHE A 101 19.07 -18.29 10.05
CA PHE A 101 20.40 -17.69 9.99
C PHE A 101 20.43 -16.23 9.52
N THR A 102 19.32 -15.72 8.97
CA THR A 102 19.25 -14.33 8.51
C THR A 102 18.92 -13.41 9.68
N GLU A 103 19.59 -12.26 9.72
CA GLU A 103 19.39 -11.25 10.76
C GLU A 103 18.25 -10.28 10.44
N SER A 104 17.85 -10.20 9.16
CA SER A 104 16.72 -9.36 8.74
C SER A 104 15.97 -9.92 7.53
N LEU A 105 14.79 -9.35 7.25
CA LEU A 105 14.05 -9.53 6.01
C LEU A 105 14.36 -8.37 5.07
N ASN A 106 14.11 -8.56 3.77
CA ASN A 106 14.05 -7.46 2.82
C ASN A 106 13.06 -6.38 3.34
N VAL A 107 13.41 -5.10 3.20
CA VAL A 107 12.62 -3.98 3.75
C VAL A 107 11.17 -3.98 3.27
N SER A 108 10.90 -4.32 2.01
CA SER A 108 9.55 -4.38 1.46
C SER A 108 8.74 -5.54 2.05
N VAL A 109 9.39 -6.69 2.30
CA VAL A 109 8.78 -7.85 2.94
C VAL A 109 8.50 -7.55 4.41
N ALA A 110 9.44 -6.91 5.11
CA ALA A 110 9.25 -6.47 6.49
C ALA A 110 8.07 -5.50 6.60
N ALA A 111 8.01 -4.48 5.73
CA ALA A 111 6.91 -3.52 5.69
C ALA A 111 5.56 -4.22 5.46
N ALA A 112 5.48 -5.13 4.48
CA ALA A 112 4.27 -5.88 4.18
C ALA A 112 3.82 -6.73 5.37
N LEU A 113 4.74 -7.46 6.02
CA LEU A 113 4.42 -8.30 7.17
C LEU A 113 4.03 -7.50 8.40
N VAL A 114 4.69 -6.36 8.67
CA VAL A 114 4.30 -5.47 9.76
C VAL A 114 2.89 -4.95 9.54
N LEU A 115 2.57 -4.45 8.34
CA LEU A 115 1.24 -3.97 8.00
C LEU A 115 0.19 -5.08 8.11
N GLN A 116 0.49 -6.28 7.60
CA GLN A 116 -0.43 -7.43 7.70
C GLN A 116 -0.71 -7.79 9.16
N ARG A 117 0.32 -7.87 10.02
CA ARG A 117 0.13 -8.17 11.45
C ARG A 117 -0.69 -7.10 12.17
N LEU A 118 -0.58 -5.84 11.76
CA LEU A 118 -1.40 -4.75 12.30
C LEU A 118 -2.84 -4.81 11.80
N LEU A 119 -3.06 -5.20 10.55
CA LEU A 119 -4.39 -5.41 9.98
C LEU A 119 -5.10 -6.65 10.55
N ASP A 120 -4.35 -7.68 10.94
CA ASP A 120 -4.89 -8.88 11.58
C ASP A 120 -5.28 -8.64 13.04
N ARG A 121 -4.75 -7.58 13.67
CA ARG A 121 -5.17 -7.12 15.00
C ARG A 121 -6.55 -6.50 14.89
N ARG A 122 -7.57 -7.35 15.03
CA ARG A 122 -8.94 -6.90 15.22
C ARG A 122 -9.06 -6.33 16.63
N ASP A 123 -9.59 -5.12 16.73
CA ASP A 123 -10.09 -4.69 18.02
C ASP A 123 -11.24 -5.61 18.47
N ALA A 124 -11.44 -5.72 19.78
CA ALA A 124 -12.52 -6.54 20.33
C ALA A 124 -13.92 -6.02 19.93
N SER A 125 -14.02 -4.78 19.45
CA SER A 125 -15.26 -4.18 18.95
C SER A 125 -15.63 -4.61 17.52
N GLY A 126 -14.73 -5.29 16.79
CA GLY A 126 -14.96 -5.67 15.41
C GLY A 126 -15.10 -4.48 14.46
N ALA A 127 -14.59 -3.29 14.84
CA ALA A 127 -14.76 -2.09 14.04
C ALA A 127 -14.04 -2.28 12.69
N PRO A 128 -14.66 -1.85 11.57
CA PRO A 128 -14.04 -1.97 10.26
C PRO A 128 -12.78 -1.08 10.20
N PHE A 129 -11.71 -1.61 9.62
CA PHE A 129 -10.57 -0.78 9.22
C PHE A 129 -11.04 0.30 8.24
N GLY A 130 -10.58 1.54 8.43
CA GLY A 130 -10.94 2.67 7.56
C GLY A 130 -12.08 3.53 8.10
N ALA A 131 -11.94 4.02 9.33
CA ALA A 131 -12.86 4.98 9.95
C ALA A 131 -12.62 6.42 9.46
N LEU A 132 -12.57 6.64 8.15
CA LEU A 132 -12.55 8.00 7.61
C LEU A 132 -13.90 8.68 7.89
N PRO A 133 -13.91 9.98 8.27
CA PRO A 133 -15.15 10.74 8.33
C PRO A 133 -15.93 10.64 7.01
N ALA A 134 -17.26 10.52 7.09
CA ALA A 134 -18.11 10.29 5.92
C ALA A 134 -17.91 11.33 4.80
N ALA A 135 -17.71 12.60 5.17
CA ALA A 135 -17.44 13.68 4.23
C ALA A 135 -16.09 13.52 3.51
N GLU A 136 -15.03 13.15 4.25
CA GLU A 136 -13.70 12.91 3.68
C GLU A 136 -13.72 11.71 2.73
N ALA A 137 -14.38 10.62 3.15
CA ALA A 137 -14.57 9.44 2.32
C ALA A 137 -15.36 9.76 1.04
N ALA A 138 -16.40 10.60 1.11
CA ALA A 138 -17.19 11.02 -0.04
C ALA A 138 -16.37 11.86 -1.03
N ALA A 139 -15.58 12.81 -0.53
CA ALA A 139 -14.69 13.62 -1.36
C ALA A 139 -13.63 12.77 -2.08
N LEU A 140 -13.01 11.82 -1.37
CA LEU A 140 -12.05 10.88 -1.96
C LEU A 140 -12.71 10.00 -3.03
N ARG A 141 -13.92 9.47 -2.76
CA ARG A 141 -14.68 8.68 -3.74
C ARG A 141 -14.97 9.49 -4.99
N ALA A 142 -15.49 10.71 -4.87
CA ALA A 142 -15.81 11.55 -6.02
C ALA A 142 -14.58 11.77 -6.92
N ARG A 143 -13.43 12.10 -6.33
CA ARG A 143 -12.16 12.24 -7.05
C ARG A 143 -11.74 10.94 -7.74
N TRP A 144 -11.66 9.84 -6.99
CA TRP A 144 -11.16 8.57 -7.53
C TRP A 144 -12.08 7.96 -8.58
N TYR A 145 -13.38 8.14 -8.43
CA TYR A 145 -14.38 7.68 -9.39
C TYR A 145 -14.29 8.46 -10.70
N ALA A 146 -14.12 9.79 -10.64
CA ALA A 146 -13.88 10.58 -11.83
C ALA A 146 -12.62 10.10 -12.59
N ASP A 147 -11.53 9.85 -11.86
CA ASP A 147 -10.27 9.34 -12.44
C ASP A 147 -10.40 7.92 -13.05
N LEU A 148 -11.33 7.09 -12.57
CA LEU A 148 -11.52 5.70 -13.02
C LEU A 148 -12.42 5.58 -14.24
N ALA A 149 -13.32 6.56 -14.45
CA ALA A 149 -14.26 6.55 -15.55
C ALA A 149 -13.53 6.63 -16.89
N ARG A 150 -13.95 5.81 -17.86
CA ARG A 150 -13.40 5.80 -19.22
C ARG A 150 -14.38 6.30 -20.27
N SER A 151 -15.62 6.58 -19.86
CA SER A 151 -16.67 7.19 -20.69
C SER A 151 -17.54 8.10 -19.84
N GLU A 152 -18.33 8.95 -20.50
CA GLU A 152 -19.28 9.85 -19.84
C GLU A 152 -20.34 9.07 -19.07
N GLU A 153 -20.84 7.96 -19.62
CA GLU A 153 -21.82 7.11 -18.94
C GLU A 153 -21.23 6.48 -17.67
N GLN A 154 -19.96 6.05 -17.72
CA GLN A 154 -19.26 5.52 -16.54
C GLN A 154 -19.04 6.61 -15.49
N LEU A 155 -18.71 7.83 -15.92
CA LEU A 155 -18.51 8.96 -15.02
C LEU A 155 -19.80 9.27 -14.26
N GLN A 156 -20.92 9.40 -14.97
CA GLN A 156 -22.23 9.66 -14.35
C GLN A 156 -22.61 8.55 -13.36
N LEU A 157 -22.47 7.28 -13.76
CA LEU A 157 -22.73 6.14 -12.89
C LEU A 157 -21.87 6.18 -11.62
N PHE A 158 -20.57 6.42 -11.76
CA PHE A 158 -19.68 6.42 -10.61
C PHE A 158 -19.95 7.61 -9.69
N LEU A 159 -20.20 8.81 -10.21
CA LEU A 159 -20.57 9.96 -9.40
C LEU A 159 -21.88 9.72 -8.63
N GLU A 160 -22.88 9.09 -9.26
CA GLU A 160 -24.11 8.67 -8.57
C GLU A 160 -23.78 7.71 -7.41
N LEU A 161 -22.94 6.69 -7.67
CA LEU A 161 -22.49 5.76 -6.62
C LEU A 161 -21.77 6.47 -5.47
N ALA A 162 -20.96 7.50 -5.74
CA ALA A 162 -20.28 8.26 -4.68
C ALA A 162 -21.27 8.94 -3.72
N THR A 163 -22.39 9.47 -4.22
CA THR A 163 -23.44 10.09 -3.39
C THR A 163 -24.15 9.09 -2.49
N ARG A 164 -24.20 7.82 -2.91
CA ARG A 164 -24.84 6.71 -2.18
C ARG A 164 -23.90 5.99 -1.20
N GLY A 165 -22.74 6.57 -0.90
CA GLY A 165 -21.75 5.98 0.01
C GLY A 165 -20.68 5.13 -0.67
N GLY A 166 -20.71 5.03 -2.00
CA GLY A 166 -19.79 4.23 -2.81
C GLY A 166 -20.32 2.84 -3.13
N ALA A 167 -19.53 2.08 -3.88
CA ALA A 167 -19.79 0.68 -4.14
C ALA A 167 -19.72 -0.15 -2.85
N GLU A 168 -20.64 -1.11 -2.69
CA GLU A 168 -20.60 -2.05 -1.59
C GLU A 168 -19.29 -2.87 -1.65
N PRO A 169 -18.55 -2.97 -0.53
CA PRO A 169 -17.36 -3.82 -0.47
C PRO A 169 -17.72 -5.28 -0.76
N TYR A 170 -16.83 -5.99 -1.45
CA TYR A 170 -17.00 -7.42 -1.60
C TYR A 170 -16.88 -8.12 -0.23
N LEU A 171 -17.85 -8.97 0.09
CA LEU A 171 -17.78 -9.86 1.25
C LEU A 171 -16.65 -10.88 1.09
N ASP A 172 -16.48 -11.41 -0.12
CA ASP A 172 -15.32 -12.21 -0.50
C ASP A 172 -14.28 -11.31 -1.18
N THR A 173 -13.14 -11.11 -0.52
CA THR A 173 -12.05 -10.28 -1.06
C THR A 173 -11.38 -10.90 -2.30
N ARG A 174 -11.70 -12.15 -2.61
CA ARG A 174 -11.23 -12.86 -3.80
C ARG A 174 -12.05 -12.45 -5.02
N ARG A 175 -11.38 -12.22 -6.15
CA ARG A 175 -12.06 -12.07 -7.44
C ARG A 175 -12.75 -13.38 -7.87
N PRO A 176 -13.93 -13.32 -8.51
CA PRO A 176 -14.62 -14.50 -9.05
C PRO A 176 -13.75 -15.33 -10.00
N GLU A 177 -14.01 -16.64 -10.08
CA GLU A 177 -13.22 -17.55 -10.93
C GLU A 177 -13.31 -17.19 -12.42
N ALA A 178 -14.49 -16.85 -12.92
CA ALA A 178 -14.70 -16.43 -14.31
C ALA A 178 -13.75 -15.28 -14.72
N PHE A 179 -13.57 -14.28 -13.84
CA PHE A 179 -12.63 -13.17 -14.08
C PHE A 179 -11.17 -13.65 -14.14
N ARG A 180 -10.79 -14.61 -13.28
CA ARG A 180 -9.42 -15.17 -13.27
C ARG A 180 -9.15 -16.01 -14.52
N GLU A 181 -10.14 -16.75 -14.99
CA GLU A 181 -10.05 -17.55 -16.22
C GLU A 181 -9.89 -16.66 -17.44
N GLU A 182 -10.67 -15.58 -17.54
CA GLU A 182 -10.56 -14.59 -18.61
C GLU A 182 -9.16 -13.97 -18.66
N GLN A 183 -8.60 -13.58 -17.50
CA GLN A 183 -7.23 -13.04 -17.42
C GLN A 183 -6.17 -14.06 -17.85
N ARG A 184 -6.31 -15.33 -17.43
CA ARG A 184 -5.41 -16.42 -17.86
C ARG A 184 -5.50 -16.65 -19.37
N ALA A 185 -6.70 -16.59 -19.95
CA ALA A 185 -6.91 -16.72 -21.39
C ALA A 185 -6.33 -15.52 -22.17
N GLY A 186 -6.51 -14.30 -21.67
CA GLY A 186 -5.93 -13.07 -22.24
C GLY A 186 -4.40 -13.11 -22.26
N GLY A 187 -3.77 -13.51 -21.14
CA GLY A 187 -2.31 -13.67 -21.07
C GLY A 187 -1.75 -14.69 -22.08
N LYS A 188 -2.48 -15.79 -22.31
CA LYS A 188 -2.13 -16.79 -23.35
C LYS A 188 -2.19 -16.19 -24.76
N ARG A 189 -3.19 -15.35 -25.06
CA ARG A 189 -3.33 -14.67 -26.36
C ARG A 189 -2.19 -13.68 -26.61
N THR A 190 -1.77 -12.92 -25.59
CA THR A 190 -0.64 -11.99 -25.70
C THR A 190 0.69 -12.72 -25.88
N ALA A 191 0.91 -13.82 -25.17
CA ALA A 191 2.11 -14.64 -25.33
C ALA A 191 2.18 -15.29 -26.72
N ALA A 192 1.05 -15.75 -27.27
CA ALA A 192 0.98 -16.31 -28.62
C ALA A 192 1.32 -15.25 -29.70
N ARG A 193 0.76 -14.03 -29.59
CA ARG A 193 1.11 -12.92 -30.49
C ARG A 193 2.59 -12.53 -30.44
N ARG A 194 3.19 -12.54 -29.24
CA ARG A 194 4.62 -12.23 -29.07
C ARG A 194 5.53 -13.27 -29.72
N ARG A 195 5.20 -14.57 -29.59
CA ARG A 195 5.93 -15.65 -30.27
C ARG A 195 5.80 -15.61 -31.79
N ALA A 196 4.62 -15.24 -32.31
CA ALA A 196 4.43 -15.06 -33.75
C ALA A 196 5.30 -13.91 -34.29
N PHE A 197 5.35 -12.78 -33.56
CA PHE A 197 6.17 -11.63 -33.91
C PHE A 197 7.68 -11.91 -33.83
N GLU A 198 8.13 -12.65 -32.80
CA GLU A 198 9.53 -13.06 -32.65
C GLU A 198 9.94 -14.16 -33.68
N GLY A 199 8.98 -14.97 -34.15
CA GLY A 199 9.19 -15.98 -35.19
C GLY A 199 9.28 -15.41 -36.61
N GLU A 200 8.55 -14.34 -36.91
CA GLU A 200 8.64 -13.61 -38.20
C GLU A 200 9.96 -12.81 -38.32
N ALA A 201 10.51 -12.31 -37.21
CA ALA A 201 11.78 -11.57 -37.21
C ALA A 201 13.03 -12.45 -37.37
N GLY A 202 12.90 -13.78 -37.33
CA GLY A 202 14.01 -14.73 -37.49
C GLY A 202 14.19 -15.30 -38.91
N GLY A 203 13.39 -14.84 -39.87
CA GLY A 203 13.28 -15.43 -41.20
C GLY A 203 13.87 -14.61 -42.34
N GLU A 204 15.04 -13.99 -42.19
CA GLU A 204 15.75 -13.40 -43.32
C GLU A 204 17.27 -13.34 -43.09
N GLN A 205 17.90 -14.52 -42.97
CA GLN A 205 19.33 -14.67 -43.27
C GLN A 205 19.56 -15.99 -43.99
N GLY A 206 19.83 -15.90 -45.28
CA GLY A 206 20.56 -16.91 -46.03
C GLY A 206 20.43 -16.72 -47.53
N PRO A 207 21.37 -17.25 -48.32
CA PRO A 207 22.82 -17.33 -48.12
C PRO A 207 23.57 -16.10 -48.67
#